data_AF-A0A554VP31-F1
#
_entry.id   AF-A0A554VP31-F1
#
_cell.length_a   1.000
_cell.length_b   1.000
_cell.length_c   1.000
_cell.angle_alpha   90.00
_cell.angle_beta   90.00
_cell.angle_gamma   90.00
#
_symmetry.space_group_name_H-M   'P 1'
#
loop_
_entity.id
_entity.type
_entity.pdbx_description
1 polymer ?
#
loop_
_entity_poly.entity_id
_entity_poly.type
_entity_poly.pdbx_seq_one_letter_code
_entity_poly.pdbx_strand_id
1 'polypeptide(L)' 'MKKSNVRQRVENWLHAKGHLINKNAFEREIKVSKGIVQKYIKYDKKISDKHIKELYKLIKKFREI' A
#
# COMPACT_ATOMS: atom_id res chain seq x y z
N MET A 1 10.06 6.32 -21.10
CA MET A 1 9.17 6.28 -19.91
C MET A 1 9.94 5.72 -18.73
N LYS A 2 10.32 6.54 -17.74
CA LYS A 2 11.04 6.08 -16.54
C LYS A 2 10.14 5.10 -15.78
N LYS A 3 10.63 3.90 -15.46
CA LYS A 3 9.95 2.92 -14.59
C LYS A 3 9.35 3.66 -13.40
N SER A 4 8.02 3.81 -13.33
CA SER A 4 7.38 4.44 -12.18
C SER A 4 7.89 3.75 -10.91
N ASN A 5 8.38 4.54 -9.97
CA ASN A 5 8.91 4.02 -8.72
C ASN A 5 7.81 3.17 -8.06
N VAL A 6 8.15 1.95 -7.63
CA VAL A 6 7.21 1.01 -6.96
C VAL A 6 6.41 1.72 -5.87
N ARG A 7 7.05 2.65 -5.15
CA ARG A 7 6.41 3.52 -4.16
C ARG A 7 5.24 4.32 -4.75
N GLN A 8 5.48 5.08 -5.81
CA GLN A 8 4.43 5.89 -6.45
C GLN A 8 3.24 5.05 -6.89
N ARG A 9 3.47 3.84 -7.41
CA ARG A 9 2.37 2.94 -7.81
C ARG A 9 1.51 2.52 -6.63
N VAL A 10 2.14 2.12 -5.53
CA VAL A 10 1.45 1.71 -4.31
C VAL A 10 0.71 2.90 -3.70
N GLU A 11 1.38 4.04 -3.57
CA GLU A 11 0.82 5.27 -2.99
C GLU A 11 -0.38 5.78 -3.80
N ASN A 12 -0.27 5.85 -5.13
CA ASN A 12 -1.38 6.22 -6.00
C ASN A 12 -2.55 5.24 -5.90
N TRP A 13 -2.28 3.94 -5.85
CA TRP A 13 -3.32 2.92 -5.72
C TRP A 13 -4.01 3.00 -4.34
N LEU A 14 -3.26 3.20 -3.26
CA LEU A 14 -3.80 3.41 -1.91
C LEU A 14 -4.63 4.69 -1.83
N HIS A 15 -4.24 5.76 -2.52
CA HIS A 15 -5.03 6.99 -2.57
C HIS A 15 -6.34 6.78 -3.35
N ALA A 16 -6.28 6.11 -4.51
CA ALA A 16 -7.45 5.90 -5.37
C ALA A 16 -8.43 4.84 -4.84
N LYS A 17 -7.91 3.74 -4.25
CA LYS A 17 -8.68 2.54 -3.88
C LYS A 17 -8.63 2.21 -2.39
N GLY A 18 -7.80 2.89 -1.60
CA GLY A 18 -7.61 2.60 -0.17
C GLY A 18 -8.88 2.74 0.67
N HIS A 19 -9.86 3.53 0.22
CA HIS A 19 -11.17 3.64 0.87
C HIS A 19 -12.04 2.38 0.69
N LEU A 20 -11.83 1.61 -0.39
CA LEU A 20 -12.59 0.40 -0.72
C LEU A 20 -12.07 -0.86 -0.01
N ILE A 21 -10.84 -0.84 0.51
CA ILE A 21 -10.21 -2.02 1.11
C ILE A 21 -10.31 -2.06 2.63
N ASN A 22 -10.35 -3.31 3.15
CA ASN A 22 -10.10 -3.59 4.55
C ASN A 22 -8.59 -3.49 4.85
N LYS A 23 -8.19 -2.33 5.36
CA LYS A 23 -6.79 -1.98 5.65
C LYS A 23 -6.14 -2.98 6.64
N ASN A 24 -6.90 -3.41 7.65
CA ASN A 24 -6.44 -4.40 8.63
C ASN A 24 -6.21 -5.78 8.01
N ALA A 25 -6.98 -6.15 6.97
CA ALA A 25 -6.76 -7.40 6.24
C ALA A 25 -5.46 -7.33 5.42
N PHE A 26 -5.24 -6.22 4.72
CA PHE A 26 -3.99 -6.00 3.97
C PHE A 26 -2.77 -6.05 4.89
N GLU A 27 -2.82 -5.36 6.02
CA GLU A 27 -1.71 -5.30 6.98
C GLU A 27 -1.38 -6.69 7.58
N ARG A 28 -2.39 -7.53 7.82
CA ARG A 28 -2.19 -8.93 8.24
C ARG A 28 -1.50 -9.75 7.16
N GLU A 29 -1.91 -9.59 5.91
CA GLU A 29 -1.36 -10.34 4.78
C GLU A 29 0.13 -10.04 4.55
N ILE A 30 0.53 -8.76 4.71
CA ILE A 30 1.95 -8.36 4.63
C ILE A 30 2.70 -8.47 5.97
N LYS A 31 2.06 -9.02 7.01
CA LYS A 31 2.63 -9.25 8.36
C LYS A 31 3.23 -8.00 9.00
N VAL A 32 2.52 -6.87 8.94
CA VAL A 32 2.94 -5.61 9.58
C VAL A 32 2.03 -5.21 10.74
N SER A 33 2.49 -4.28 11.58
CA SER A 33 1.69 -3.72 12.67
C SER A 33 0.42 -3.05 12.14
N LYS A 34 -0.68 -3.22 12.88
CA LYS A 34 -1.96 -2.61 12.53
C LYS A 34 -1.85 -1.08 12.47
N GLY A 35 -2.53 -0.51 11.48
CA GLY A 35 -2.70 0.92 11.30
C GLY A 35 -1.60 1.62 10.51
N ILE A 36 -0.63 0.93 9.90
CA ILE A 36 0.35 1.56 9.00
C ILE A 36 -0.33 2.13 7.76
N VAL A 37 -1.16 1.33 7.07
CA VAL A 37 -1.91 1.76 5.89
C VAL A 37 -2.96 2.79 6.28
N GLN A 38 -3.60 2.61 7.44
CA GLN A 38 -4.55 3.61 7.96
C GLN A 38 -3.87 4.95 8.26
N LYS A 39 -2.70 4.95 8.89
CA LYS A 39 -1.96 6.17 9.22
C LYS A 39 -1.45 6.87 7.97
N TYR A 40 -1.05 6.12 6.95
CA TYR A 40 -0.72 6.69 5.65
C TYR A 40 -1.93 7.41 5.04
N ILE A 41 -3.08 6.74 4.94
CA ILE A 41 -4.28 7.33 4.31
C ILE A 41 -4.84 8.51 5.10
N LYS A 42 -4.91 8.42 6.44
CA LYS A 42 -5.57 9.45 7.28
C LYS A 42 -4.67 10.61 7.69
N TYR A 43 -3.38 10.35 7.88
CA TYR A 43 -2.45 11.29 8.50
C TYR A 43 -1.20 11.54 7.66
N ASP A 44 -1.20 11.09 6.40
CA ASP A 44 -0.09 11.19 5.46
C ASP A 44 1.25 10.68 6.03
N LYS A 45 1.18 9.67 6.91
CA LYS A 45 2.38 9.07 7.51
C LYS A 45 3.09 8.18 6.50
N LYS A 46 4.36 8.47 6.25
CA LYS A 46 5.20 7.71 5.33
C LYS A 46 5.25 6.21 5.66
N ILE A 47 4.99 5.38 4.65
CA ILE A 47 5.20 3.93 4.70
C ILE A 47 6.67 3.61 4.41
N SER A 48 7.28 2.68 5.16
CA SER A 48 8.67 2.26 4.92
C SER A 48 8.85 1.56 3.57
N ASP A 49 10.04 1.62 2.98
CA ASP A 49 10.30 0.97 1.68
C ASP A 49 10.09 -0.55 1.72
N LYS A 50 10.38 -1.19 2.86
CA LYS A 50 10.09 -2.61 3.08
C LYS A 50 8.59 -2.89 2.93
N HIS A 51 7.74 -2.11 3.59
CA HIS A 51 6.29 -2.30 3.53
C HIS A 51 5.71 -1.92 2.17
N ILE A 52 6.25 -0.90 1.51
CA ILE A 52 5.90 -0.55 0.12
C ILE A 52 6.13 -1.74 -0.82
N LYS A 53 7.27 -2.44 -0.70
CA LYS A 53 7.56 -3.61 -1.54
C LYS A 53 6.57 -4.75 -1.31
N GLU A 54 6.22 -5.03 -0.05
CA GLU A 54 5.24 -6.08 0.26
C GLU A 54 3.82 -5.71 -0.18
N LEU A 55 3.41 -4.44 0.02
CA LEU A 55 2.15 -3.92 -0.51
C LEU A 55 2.11 -4.02 -2.03
N TYR A 56 3.20 -3.70 -2.72
CA TYR A 56 3.27 -3.83 -4.17
C TYR A 56 3.04 -5.27 -4.63
N LYS A 57 3.71 -6.24 -3.99
CA LYS A 57 3.50 -7.67 -4.29
C LYS A 57 2.05 -8.07 -4.08
N LEU A 58 1.45 -7.65 -2.96
CA LEU A 58 0.06 -7.96 -2.63
C LEU A 58 -0.91 -7.35 -3.64
N ILE A 59 -0.80 -6.05 -3.93
CA ILE A 59 -1.69 -5.37 -4.87
C ILE A 59 -1.53 -5.96 -6.28
N LYS A 60 -0.31 -6.31 -6.69
CA LYS A 60 -0.05 -6.96 -7.98
C LYS A 60 -0.75 -8.31 -8.13
N LYS A 61 -0.99 -9.06 -7.04
CA LYS A 61 -1.78 -10.31 -7.09
C LYS A 61 -3.22 -10.05 -7.56
N PHE A 62 -3.77 -8.87 -7.31
CA PHE A 62 -5.09 -8.46 -7.79
C PHE A 62 -5.08 -7.93 -9.24
N ARG A 63 -3.92 -7.96 -9.95
CA ARG A 63 -3.72 -7.43 -11.31
C ARG A 63 -4.09 -5.94 -11.47
N GLU A 64 -4.06 -5.19 -10.39
CA GLU A 64 -4.50 -3.78 -10.38
C GLU A 64 -3.39 -2.77 -10.75
N ILE A 65 -2.09 -3.13 -10.69
CA ILE A 65 -0.92 -2.26 -10.96
C ILE A 65 0.39 -3.01 -11.28
#